data_AF-A0A9D7UEA0-F1
#
_entry.id   AF-A0A9D7UEA0-F1
#
_cell.length_a   1.000
_cell.length_b   1.000
_cell.length_c   1.000
_cell.angle_alpha   90.00
_cell.angle_beta   90.00
_cell.angle_gamma   90.00
#
_symmetry.space_group_name_H-M   'P 1'
#
loop_
_entity.id
_entity.type
_entity.pdbx_description
1 polymer ?
#
loop_
_entity_poly.entity_id
_entity_poly.type
_entity_poly.pdbx_seq_one_letter_code
_entity_poly.pdbx_strand_id
1 'polypeptide(L)'
;MLGIKFYRWISGKPFTSYEFGIISEHLAGIYLFFKGYTIVSRRYSGKRGYPTGEVDLIAYHKKTLIFVEIKKRKTLNLASESISPRQRYRIRKSYHLFTSRHPRFKNYGIRFDTILFGKDLLKPRHIKNAF
;
A
#
# COMPACT_ATOMS: atom_id res chain seq x y z
N MET A 1 -3.28 -18.48 15.51
CA MET A 1 -2.15 -17.83 14.80
C MET A 1 -1.89 -16.35 15.20
N LEU A 2 -2.62 -15.78 16.19
CA LEU A 2 -2.39 -14.42 16.71
C LEU A 2 -1.29 -14.34 17.81
N GLY A 3 -1.00 -15.45 18.51
CA GLY A 3 -0.12 -15.46 19.69
C GLY A 3 1.35 -15.13 19.43
N ILE A 4 1.94 -15.61 18.33
CA ILE A 4 3.38 -15.45 18.07
C ILE A 4 3.72 -14.00 17.66
N LYS A 5 2.85 -13.36 16.87
CA LYS A 5 3.04 -11.97 16.42
C LYS A 5 2.85 -10.98 17.58
N PHE A 6 1.83 -11.21 18.42
CA PHE A 6 1.61 -10.44 19.63
C PHE A 6 2.79 -10.61 20.59
N TYR A 7 3.22 -11.84 20.87
CA TYR A 7 4.37 -12.13 21.73
C TYR A 7 5.63 -11.41 21.27
N ARG A 8 5.98 -11.41 19.97
CA ARG A 8 7.17 -10.69 19.47
C ARG A 8 7.07 -9.17 19.62
N TRP A 9 5.86 -8.60 19.53
CA TRP A 9 5.62 -7.17 19.73
C TRP A 9 5.91 -6.74 21.18
N ILE A 10 5.38 -7.48 22.16
CA ILE A 10 5.65 -7.21 23.59
C ILE A 10 7.06 -7.63 24.03
N SER A 11 7.69 -8.61 23.39
CA SER A 11 9.05 -9.08 23.73
C SER A 11 10.18 -8.36 22.98
N GLY A 12 9.88 -7.29 22.23
CA GLY A 12 10.89 -6.45 21.57
C GLY A 12 11.67 -7.13 20.43
N LYS A 13 11.29 -8.34 20.00
CA LYS A 13 11.96 -9.05 18.91
C LYS A 13 11.57 -8.45 17.55
N PRO A 14 12.53 -8.19 16.64
CA PRO A 14 12.22 -7.62 15.34
C PRO A 14 11.35 -8.57 14.51
N PHE A 15 10.31 -8.05 13.85
CA PHE A 15 9.50 -8.82 12.90
C PHE A 15 10.33 -9.25 11.69
N THR A 16 10.03 -10.43 11.14
CA THR A 16 10.53 -10.81 9.80
C THR A 16 9.98 -9.88 8.73
N SER A 17 10.61 -9.82 7.56
CA SER A 17 10.13 -9.01 6.44
C SER A 17 8.71 -9.38 6.00
N TYR A 18 8.38 -10.68 6.04
CA TYR A 18 7.04 -11.19 5.68
C TYR A 18 5.97 -10.80 6.71
N GLU A 19 6.23 -11.00 8.00
CA GLU A 19 5.30 -10.60 9.07
C GLU A 19 5.07 -9.10 9.07
N PHE A 20 6.14 -8.32 8.88
CA PHE A 20 6.05 -6.87 8.76
C PHE A 20 5.16 -6.48 7.59
N GLY A 21 5.36 -7.07 6.41
CA GLY A 21 4.55 -6.79 5.22
C GLY A 21 3.05 -7.00 5.48
N ILE A 22 2.68 -8.10 6.13
CA ILE A 22 1.29 -8.37 6.52
C ILE A 22 0.77 -7.30 7.50
N ILE A 23 1.50 -7.03 8.58
CA ILE A 23 1.04 -6.09 9.62
C ILE A 23 0.92 -4.68 9.04
N SER A 24 1.89 -4.22 8.26
CA SER A 24 1.87 -2.89 7.65
C SER A 24 0.71 -2.71 6.67
N GLU A 25 0.32 -3.76 5.94
CA GLU A 25 -0.83 -3.73 5.04
C GLU A 25 -2.17 -3.63 5.80
N HIS A 26 -2.31 -4.35 6.91
CA HIS A 26 -3.48 -4.21 7.77
C HIS A 26 -3.56 -2.81 8.39
N LEU A 27 -2.46 -2.34 8.98
CA LEU A 27 -2.39 -1.01 9.60
C LEU A 27 -2.60 0.11 8.59
N ALA A 28 -2.06 -0.01 7.38
CA ALA A 28 -2.27 0.96 6.31
C ALA A 28 -3.76 1.04 5.93
N GLY A 29 -4.44 -0.10 5.83
CA GLY A 29 -5.88 -0.14 5.57
C GLY A 29 -6.70 0.53 6.68
N ILE A 30 -6.38 0.26 7.95
CA ILE A 30 -7.04 0.88 9.11
C ILE A 30 -6.77 2.40 9.12
N TYR A 31 -5.53 2.80 8.92
CA TYR A 31 -5.13 4.20 8.87
C TYR A 31 -5.84 4.96 7.74
N LEU A 32 -5.98 4.36 6.55
CA LEU A 32 -6.73 4.93 5.44
C LEU A 32 -8.24 5.02 5.74
N PHE A 33 -8.81 3.98 6.38
CA PHE A 33 -10.20 3.96 6.81
C PHE A 33 -10.52 5.15 7.74
N PHE A 34 -9.70 5.38 8.77
CA PHE A 34 -9.87 6.53 9.66
C PHE A 34 -9.68 7.88 8.96
N LYS A 35 -9.02 7.92 7.80
CA LYS A 35 -8.90 9.11 6.95
C LYS A 35 -10.05 9.25 5.94
N GLY A 36 -11.09 8.42 6.02
CA GLY A 36 -12.26 8.46 5.15
C GLY A 36 -12.05 7.82 3.77
N TYR A 37 -11.12 6.89 3.64
CA TYR A 37 -10.91 6.11 2.42
C TYR A 37 -11.62 4.77 2.52
N THR A 38 -12.13 4.28 1.40
CA THR A 38 -12.67 2.91 1.28
C THR A 38 -11.63 2.01 0.65
N ILE A 39 -11.27 0.90 1.29
CA ILE A 39 -10.38 -0.10 0.69
C ILE A 39 -11.17 -0.91 -0.34
N VAL A 40 -10.72 -0.89 -1.60
CA VAL A 40 -11.35 -1.55 -2.73
C VAL A 40 -10.68 -2.90 -3.01
N SER A 41 -9.36 -2.98 -2.87
CA SER A 41 -8.61 -4.23 -3.04
C SER A 41 -7.33 -4.23 -2.21
N ARG A 42 -6.86 -5.43 -1.89
CA ARG A 42 -5.58 -5.69 -1.19
C ARG A 42 -4.77 -6.65 -2.03
N ARG A 43 -3.44 -6.47 -2.08
CA ARG A 43 -2.49 -7.30 -2.85
C ARG A 43 -2.96 -7.55 -4.28
N TYR A 44 -3.39 -6.48 -4.95
CA TYR A 44 -3.89 -6.60 -6.30
C TYR A 44 -2.75 -7.02 -7.24
N SER A 45 -2.94 -8.08 -8.02
CA SER A 45 -1.94 -8.58 -8.96
C SER A 45 -2.62 -9.05 -10.26
N GLY A 46 -1.89 -8.96 -11.37
CA GLY A 46 -2.51 -9.17 -12.68
C GLY A 46 -2.74 -10.63 -13.06
N LYS A 47 -1.73 -11.47 -12.84
CA LYS A 47 -1.76 -12.92 -13.07
C LYS A 47 -0.96 -13.58 -11.95
N ARG A 48 -1.47 -14.68 -11.38
CA ARG A 48 -0.82 -15.39 -10.28
C ARG A 48 0.59 -15.82 -10.72
N GLY A 49 1.62 -15.41 -9.98
CA GLY A 49 3.02 -15.71 -10.29
C GLY A 49 3.71 -14.76 -11.30
N TYR A 50 3.01 -13.75 -11.82
CA TYR A 50 3.63 -12.72 -12.66
C TYR A 50 3.79 -11.41 -11.86
N PRO A 51 5.01 -10.89 -11.70
CA PRO A 51 5.27 -9.67 -10.91
C PRO A 51 4.77 -8.39 -11.60
N THR A 52 4.11 -8.49 -12.76
CA THR A 52 3.56 -7.35 -13.47
C THR A 52 2.26 -6.89 -12.82
N GLY A 53 2.26 -5.66 -12.34
CA GLY A 53 1.06 -4.99 -11.85
C GLY A 53 0.64 -5.39 -10.44
N GLU A 54 1.60 -5.53 -9.52
CA GLU A 54 1.29 -5.65 -8.09
C GLU A 54 1.11 -4.27 -7.47
N VAL A 55 0.08 -4.13 -6.65
CA VAL A 55 -0.18 -2.96 -5.80
C VAL A 55 -0.65 -3.46 -4.44
N ASP A 56 -0.09 -2.92 -3.36
CA ASP A 56 -0.40 -3.36 -2.01
C ASP A 56 -1.86 -3.07 -1.64
N LEU A 57 -2.34 -1.86 -1.89
CA LEU A 57 -3.74 -1.48 -1.67
C LEU A 57 -4.29 -0.66 -2.84
N ILE A 58 -5.55 -0.92 -3.18
CA ILE A 58 -6.36 -0.01 -4.01
C ILE A 58 -7.43 0.56 -3.10
N ALA A 59 -7.49 1.89 -3.02
CA ALA A 59 -8.44 2.62 -2.20
C ALA A 59 -9.27 3.59 -3.05
N TYR A 60 -10.40 4.01 -2.50
CA TYR A 60 -11.30 4.98 -3.09
C TYR A 60 -11.51 6.14 -2.12
N HIS A 61 -11.45 7.37 -2.63
CA HIS A 61 -11.77 8.57 -1.86
C HIS A 61 -12.20 9.70 -2.81
N LYS A 62 -13.38 10.30 -2.58
CA LYS A 62 -13.89 11.47 -3.30
C LYS A 62 -13.72 11.37 -4.84
N LYS A 63 -14.36 10.39 -5.49
CA LYS A 63 -14.26 10.14 -6.95
C LYS A 63 -12.82 9.94 -7.46
N THR A 64 -11.90 9.51 -6.60
CA THR A 64 -10.52 9.18 -6.96
C THR A 64 -10.23 7.74 -6.60
N LEU A 65 -9.65 6.99 -7.53
CA LEU A 65 -9.07 5.67 -7.32
C LEU A 65 -7.58 5.84 -6.99
N ILE A 66 -7.17 5.33 -5.83
CA ILE A 66 -5.84 5.50 -5.29
C ILE A 66 -5.14 4.15 -5.25
N PHE A 67 -4.00 4.04 -5.91
CA PHE A 67 -3.12 2.88 -5.82
C PHE A 67 -2.01 3.22 -4.84
N VAL A 68 -1.91 2.43 -3.76
CA VAL A 68 -1.04 2.71 -2.62
C VAL A 68 0.05 1.66 -2.55
N GLU A 69 1.29 2.12 -2.53
CA GLU A 69 2.47 1.32 -2.19
C GLU A 69 2.79 1.47 -0.70
N ILE A 70 3.16 0.38 -0.04
CA ILE A 70 3.57 0.36 1.37
C ILE A 70 5.06 0.13 1.45
N LYS A 71 5.79 1.03 2.12
CA LYS A 71 7.25 0.91 2.27
C LYS A 71 7.66 0.91 3.74
N LYS A 72 8.56 -0.02 4.08
CA LYS A 72 9.32 -0.02 5.34
C LYS A 72 10.53 0.91 5.21
N ARG A 73 10.82 1.68 6.25
CA ARG A 73 12.00 2.54 6.34
C ARG A 73 12.66 2.45 7.71
N LYS A 74 14.00 2.56 7.73
CA LYS A 74 14.77 2.73 8.96
C LYS A 74 14.65 4.17 9.50
N THR A 75 14.53 5.14 8.61
CA THR A 75 14.34 6.58 8.88
C THR A 75 13.35 7.17 7.86
N LEU A 76 12.48 8.10 8.27
CA LEU A 76 11.44 8.72 7.41
C LEU A 76 12.01 9.88 6.58
N ASN A 77 13.13 9.68 5.87
CA ASN A 77 13.76 10.73 5.08
C ASN A 77 13.18 10.79 3.66
N LEU A 78 12.45 11.87 3.37
CA LEU A 78 11.63 12.06 2.17
C LEU A 78 12.40 12.10 0.85
N ALA A 79 13.65 12.56 0.87
CA ALA A 79 14.44 12.79 -0.34
C ALA A 79 14.68 11.52 -1.17
N SER A 80 14.54 10.33 -0.57
CA SER A 80 14.79 9.04 -1.20
C SER A 80 13.51 8.32 -1.70
N GLU A 81 12.36 8.99 -1.67
CA GLU A 81 11.06 8.31 -1.74
C GLU A 81 10.40 8.32 -3.11
N SER A 82 11.05 8.94 -4.10
CA SER A 82 10.65 8.93 -5.51
C SER A 82 10.34 7.51 -5.98
N ILE A 83 9.14 7.32 -6.54
CA ILE A 83 8.73 6.06 -7.16
C ILE A 83 9.62 5.81 -8.39
N SER A 84 10.28 4.65 -8.45
CA SER A 84 11.17 4.32 -9.57
C SER A 84 10.39 4.18 -10.89
N PRO A 85 11.02 4.41 -12.06
CA PRO A 85 10.37 4.21 -13.37
C PRO A 85 9.70 2.84 -13.51
N ARG A 86 10.34 1.80 -12.98
CA ARG A 86 9.80 0.43 -12.97
C ARG A 86 8.51 0.32 -12.13
N GLN A 87 8.48 0.95 -10.96
CA GLN A 87 7.28 0.96 -10.11
C GLN A 87 6.14 1.72 -10.80
N ARG A 88 6.41 2.90 -11.38
CA ARG A 88 5.43 3.68 -12.16
C ARG A 88 4.80 2.85 -13.27
N TYR A 89 5.62 2.10 -14.00
CA TYR A 89 5.15 1.21 -15.07
C TYR A 89 4.23 0.09 -14.55
N ARG A 90 4.62 -0.59 -13.46
CA ARG A 90 3.80 -1.65 -12.84
C ARG A 90 2.45 -1.10 -12.37
N ILE A 91 2.48 0.04 -11.71
CA ILE A 91 1.29 0.67 -11.17
C ILE A 91 0.34 1.11 -12.30
N ARG A 92 0.84 1.68 -13.41
CA ARG A 92 0.03 1.97 -14.60
C ARG A 92 -0.61 0.73 -15.21
N LYS A 93 0.14 -0.37 -15.33
CA LYS A 93 -0.44 -1.66 -15.77
C LYS A 93 -1.55 -2.14 -14.83
N SER A 94 -1.37 -1.97 -13.53
CA SER A 94 -2.38 -2.31 -12.52
C SER A 94 -3.65 -1.49 -12.71
N TYR A 95 -3.51 -0.19 -12.97
CA TYR A 95 -4.64 0.68 -13.30
C TYR A 95 -5.43 0.19 -14.52
N HIS A 96 -4.76 -0.06 -15.64
CA HIS A 96 -5.44 -0.54 -16.85
C HIS A 96 -6.17 -1.87 -16.63
N LEU A 97 -5.52 -2.81 -15.94
CA LEU A 97 -6.14 -4.10 -15.65
C LEU A 97 -7.29 -3.98 -14.64
N PHE A 98 -7.15 -3.11 -13.64
CA PHE A 98 -8.19 -2.92 -12.63
C PHE A 98 -9.44 -2.28 -13.25
N THR A 99 -9.26 -1.24 -14.06
CA THR A 99 -10.36 -0.53 -14.72
C THR A 99 -11.02 -1.34 -15.83
N SER A 100 -10.30 -2.21 -16.54
CA SER A 100 -10.93 -3.12 -17.51
C SER A 100 -11.89 -4.12 -16.83
N ARG A 101 -11.57 -4.54 -15.61
CA ARG A 101 -12.42 -5.41 -14.77
C ARG A 101 -13.50 -4.64 -14.01
N HIS A 102 -13.35 -3.32 -13.85
CA HIS A 102 -14.27 -2.47 -13.08
C HIS A 102 -14.59 -1.17 -13.82
N PRO A 103 -15.42 -1.22 -14.89
CA PRO A 103 -15.69 -0.06 -15.75
C PRO A 103 -16.25 1.17 -15.02
N ARG A 104 -16.92 0.99 -13.87
CA ARG A 104 -17.44 2.09 -13.03
C ARG A 104 -16.37 3.11 -12.57
N PHE A 105 -15.10 2.70 -12.53
CA PHE A 105 -13.99 3.57 -12.11
C PHE A 105 -13.28 4.26 -13.28
N LYS A 106 -13.69 4.03 -14.55
CA LYS A 106 -13.00 4.55 -15.74
C LYS A 106 -12.92 6.08 -15.80
N ASN A 107 -13.89 6.77 -15.21
CA ASN A 107 -13.99 8.25 -15.20
C ASN A 107 -13.56 8.86 -13.86
N TYR A 108 -12.94 8.09 -12.97
CA TYR A 108 -12.52 8.59 -11.66
C TYR A 108 -11.13 9.20 -11.77
N GLY A 109 -10.83 10.17 -10.91
CA GLY A 109 -9.46 10.64 -10.75
C GLY A 109 -8.55 9.49 -10.35
N ILE A 110 -7.26 9.59 -10.68
CA ILE A 110 -6.28 8.55 -10.36
C ILE A 110 -5.20 9.18 -9.50
N ARG A 111 -4.80 8.48 -8.45
CA ARG A 111 -3.67 8.89 -7.62
C ARG A 111 -2.77 7.72 -7.29
N PHE A 112 -1.48 8.00 -7.22
CA PHE A 112 -0.47 7.07 -6.76
C PHE A 112 0.08 7.56 -5.43
N ASP A 113 -0.22 6.84 -4.36
CA ASP A 113 0.15 7.22 -3.00
C ASP A 113 1.20 6.25 -2.46
N THR A 114 1.91 6.69 -1.44
CA THR A 114 2.82 5.83 -0.67
C THR A 114 2.51 5.97 0.82
N ILE A 115 2.45 4.85 1.52
CA ILE A 115 2.40 4.82 2.98
C ILE A 115 3.71 4.27 3.51
N LEU A 116 4.33 5.02 4.41
CA LEU A 116 5.62 4.70 4.99
C LEU A 116 5.46 4.27 6.44
N PHE A 117 6.12 3.18 6.79
CA PHE A 117 6.25 2.72 8.16
C PHE A 117 7.70 2.81 8.63
N GLY A 118 7.90 3.49 9.75
CA GLY A 118 9.16 3.54 10.48
C GLY A 118 9.28 2.38 11.49
N LYS A 119 10.09 2.59 12.53
CA LYS A 119 10.15 1.65 13.69
C LYS A 119 8.83 1.61 14.45
N ASP A 120 8.22 2.78 14.67
CA ASP A 120 6.89 2.90 15.25
C ASP A 120 5.84 2.67 14.16
N LEU A 121 5.19 1.51 14.21
CA LEU A 121 4.17 1.10 13.25
C LEU A 121 2.86 1.89 13.39
N LEU A 122 2.64 2.55 14.54
CA LEU A 122 1.41 3.30 14.81
C LEU A 122 1.46 4.73 14.26
N LYS A 123 2.62 5.17 13.75
CA LYS A 123 2.81 6.50 13.14
C LYS A 123 3.15 6.40 11.64
N PRO A 124 2.26 5.83 10.81
CA PRO A 124 2.50 5.79 9.38
C PRO A 124 2.44 7.19 8.76
N ARG A 125 3.29 7.43 7.76
CA ARG A 125 3.26 8.66 6.96
C ARG A 125 2.60 8.40 5.62
N HIS A 126 1.64 9.23 5.24
CA HIS A 126 0.93 9.14 3.96
C HIS A 126 1.41 10.24 3.02
N ILE A 127 2.04 9.84 1.92
CA ILE A 127 2.48 10.72 0.85
C ILE A 127 1.50 10.58 -0.29
N LYS A 128 0.77 11.67 -0.55
CA LYS A 128 -0.17 11.76 -1.67
C LYS A 128 0.57 12.18 -2.94
N ASN A 129 0.13 11.71 -4.11
CA ASN A 129 0.75 12.06 -5.40
C ASN A 129 2.26 11.76 -5.40
N ALA A 130 2.64 10.59 -4.91
CA ALA A 130 4.04 10.15 -4.90
C ALA A 130 4.60 9.95 -6.33
N PHE A 131 3.71 9.90 -7.33
CA PHE A 131 3.99 9.98 -8.76
C PHE A 131 2.76 10.46 -9.53
#